data_AF-A0A2Y9BMA6-F1
#
_entry.id   AF-A0A2Y9BMA6-F1
#
_cell.length_a   1.000
_cell.length_b   1.000
_cell.length_c   1.000
_cell.angle_alpha   90.00
_cell.angle_beta   90.00
_cell.angle_gamma   90.00
#
_symmetry.space_group_name_H-M   'P 1'
#
loop_
_entity.id
_entity.type
_entity.pdbx_description
1 polymer ?
#
loop_
_entity_poly.entity_id
_entity_poly.type
_entity_poly.pdbx_seq_one_letter_code
_entity_poly.pdbx_strand_id
1 'polypeptide(L)'
;MIRGTDFILNPDKLEEQFQLVEVSEWIDYTSKEKVGYYYTVLFPKLKFEKIKVGVRNATQLVFNEELEQKGQVPVSFDGLHTWASLYNGRLSVKAEAANIKKAGMK
;
A
#
# COMPACT_ATOMS: atom_id res chain seq x y z
N MET A 1 -21.00 -14.98 -12.34
CA MET A 1 -19.81 -15.71 -11.85
C MET A 1 -18.72 -14.68 -11.60
N ILE A 2 -18.21 -14.57 -10.38
CA ILE A 2 -17.18 -13.59 -10.01
C ILE A 2 -15.81 -14.11 -10.50
N ARG A 3 -15.04 -13.26 -11.18
CA ARG A 3 -13.71 -13.57 -11.72
C ARG A 3 -12.63 -12.92 -10.86
N GLY A 4 -11.43 -13.49 -10.85
CA GLY A 4 -10.29 -12.91 -10.11
C GLY A 4 -9.99 -11.45 -10.49
N THR A 5 -10.28 -11.07 -11.73
CA THR A 5 -10.17 -9.70 -12.24
C THR A 5 -11.14 -8.72 -11.60
N ASP A 6 -12.28 -9.19 -11.11
CA ASP A 6 -13.29 -8.35 -10.45
C ASP A 6 -12.79 -7.81 -9.10
N PHE A 7 -11.70 -8.39 -8.57
CA PHE A 7 -11.01 -7.95 -7.35
C PHE A 7 -9.76 -7.10 -7.63
N ILE A 8 -9.42 -6.85 -8.90
CA ILE A 8 -8.32 -5.94 -9.25
C ILE A 8 -8.86 -4.53 -9.09
N LEU A 9 -8.24 -3.78 -8.17
CA LEU A 9 -8.50 -2.36 -8.05
C LEU A 9 -8.05 -1.67 -9.33
N ASN A 10 -8.96 -0.93 -9.96
CA ASN A 10 -8.60 -0.12 -11.12
C ASN A 10 -7.87 1.14 -10.62
N PRO A 11 -6.58 1.34 -10.95
CA PRO A 11 -5.81 2.52 -10.53
C PRO A 11 -6.48 3.84 -10.90
N ASP A 12 -7.15 3.91 -12.05
CA ASP A 12 -7.83 5.13 -12.54
C ASP A 12 -9.04 5.50 -11.69
N LYS A 13 -9.55 4.54 -10.89
CA LYS A 13 -10.66 4.76 -9.95
C LYS A 13 -10.17 4.95 -8.52
N LEU A 14 -8.86 4.80 -8.27
CA LEU A 14 -8.27 5.04 -6.96
C LEU A 14 -8.12 6.54 -6.72
N GLU A 15 -8.09 6.90 -5.45
CA GLU A 15 -7.82 8.27 -5.04
C GLU A 15 -6.32 8.58 -5.22
N GLU A 16 -5.96 9.87 -5.34
CA GLU A 16 -4.54 10.26 -5.37
C GLU A 16 -3.90 10.24 -3.98
N GLN A 17 -4.74 10.25 -2.93
CA GLN A 17 -4.32 10.31 -1.54
C GLN A 17 -4.94 9.17 -0.74
N PHE A 18 -4.14 8.58 0.14
CA PHE A 18 -4.50 7.45 0.97
C PHE A 18 -4.16 7.76 2.43
N GLN A 19 -4.86 7.13 3.37
CA GLN A 19 -4.57 7.29 4.79
C GLN A 19 -3.63 6.20 5.27
N LEU A 20 -2.38 6.54 5.53
CA LEU A 20 -1.39 5.64 6.11
C LEU A 20 -1.72 5.35 7.56
N VAL A 21 -1.69 4.07 7.93
CA VAL A 21 -2.00 3.59 9.29
C VAL A 21 -0.92 2.71 9.90
N GLU A 22 -0.02 2.14 9.10
CA GLU A 22 1.06 1.29 9.59
C GLU A 22 2.21 1.26 8.59
N VAL A 23 3.43 1.20 9.10
CA VAL A 23 4.65 0.94 8.32
C VAL A 23 5.33 -0.31 8.85
N SER A 24 5.70 -1.22 7.96
CA SER A 24 6.44 -2.44 8.30
C SER A 24 7.59 -2.65 7.34
N GLU A 25 8.63 -3.37 7.76
CA GLU A 25 9.76 -3.66 6.89
C GLU A 25 9.38 -4.69 5.83
N TRP A 26 9.83 -4.46 4.59
CA TRP A 26 9.75 -5.46 3.55
C TRP A 26 11.07 -6.23 3.52
N ILE A 27 11.02 -7.45 4.06
CA ILE A 27 12.12 -8.41 4.02
C ILE A 27 11.83 -9.42 2.92
N ASP A 28 12.77 -9.60 1.99
CA ASP A 28 12.69 -10.66 1.00
C ASP A 28 12.76 -12.02 1.71
N TYR A 29 11.80 -12.89 1.43
CA TYR A 29 11.73 -14.20 2.07
C TYR A 29 12.93 -15.09 1.73
N THR A 30 13.48 -14.94 0.52
CA THR A 30 14.56 -15.77 -0.03
C THR A 30 15.91 -15.28 0.47
N SER A 31 16.25 -14.01 0.28
CA SER A 31 17.56 -13.47 0.68
C SER A 31 17.63 -13.09 2.16
N LYS A 32 16.48 -12.96 2.85
CA LYS A 32 16.36 -12.40 4.21
C LYS A 32 16.85 -10.95 4.32
N GLU A 33 17.10 -10.29 3.20
CA GLU A 33 17.53 -8.89 3.18
C GLU A 33 16.33 -7.95 3.15
N LYS A 34 16.53 -6.77 3.73
CA LYS A 34 15.56 -5.69 3.66
C LYS A 34 15.59 -5.05 2.27
N VAL A 35 14.50 -5.17 1.55
CA VAL A 35 14.33 -4.62 0.19
C VAL A 35 13.56 -3.29 0.18
N GLY A 36 12.91 -2.94 1.29
CA GLY A 36 12.18 -1.69 1.41
C GLY A 36 11.19 -1.70 2.57
N TYR A 37 10.05 -1.04 2.36
CA TYR A 37 9.00 -0.92 3.36
C TYR A 37 7.63 -1.23 2.76
N TYR A 38 6.79 -1.84 3.58
CA TYR A 38 5.36 -1.96 3.36
C TYR A 38 4.63 -0.85 4.11
N TYR A 39 3.79 -0.13 3.37
CA TYR A 39 2.92 0.91 3.87
C TYR A 39 1.48 0.39 3.84
N THR A 40 0.87 0.19 5.01
CA THR A 40 -0.55 -0.18 5.09
C THR A 40 -1.38 1.09 5.03
N VAL A 41 -2.19 1.23 3.98
CA VAL A 41 -3.06 2.39 3.78
C VAL A 41 -4.53 2.00 3.74
N LEU A 42 -5.39 2.94 4.14
CA LEU A 42 -6.83 2.85 4.02
C LEU A 42 -7.30 3.58 2.77
N PHE A 43 -8.32 3.01 2.13
CA PHE A 43 -9.04 3.60 1.01
C PHE A 43 -10.37 4.20 1.51
N PRO A 44 -10.48 5.53 1.68
CA PRO A 44 -11.69 6.15 2.22
C PRO A 44 -12.94 5.85 1.39
N LYS A 45 -12.86 5.91 0.05
CA LYS A 45 -13.99 5.59 -0.85
C LYS A 45 -14.38 4.11 -0.87
N LEU A 46 -13.49 3.21 -0.45
CA LEU A 46 -13.75 1.77 -0.40
C LEU A 46 -14.06 1.30 1.02
N LYS A 47 -14.80 2.11 1.80
CA LYS A 47 -15.20 1.78 3.19
C LYS A 47 -14.01 1.40 4.08
N PHE A 48 -12.87 2.06 3.90
CA PHE A 48 -11.65 1.83 4.67
C PHE A 48 -11.05 0.43 4.50
N GLU A 49 -11.14 -0.14 3.30
CA GLU A 49 -10.33 -1.32 2.96
C GLU A 49 -8.84 -1.03 3.17
N LYS A 50 -8.15 -2.01 3.78
CA LYS A 50 -6.71 -1.97 4.09
C LYS A 50 -5.92 -2.65 2.99
N ILE A 51 -4.92 -1.95 2.48
CA ILE A 51 -3.99 -2.50 1.47
C ILE A 51 -2.56 -2.25 1.91
N LYS A 52 -1.72 -3.27 1.75
CA LYS A 52 -0.28 -3.14 1.92
C LYS A 52 0.35 -2.78 0.57
N VAL A 53 1.00 -1.63 0.51
CA VAL A 53 1.75 -1.15 -0.66
C VAL A 53 3.24 -1.32 -0.37
N GLY A 54 3.91 -2.14 -1.18
CA GLY A 54 5.36 -2.32 -1.12
C GLY A 54 6.08 -1.21 -1.88
N VAL A 55 7.06 -0.57 -1.25
CA VAL A 55 7.93 0.41 -1.89
C VAL A 55 9.38 -0.01 -1.70
N ARG A 56 10.08 -0.28 -2.79
CA ARG A 56 11.48 -0.73 -2.78
C ARG A 56 12.43 0.43 -2.56
N ASN A 57 13.52 0.20 -1.83
CA ASN A 57 14.61 1.17 -1.62
C ASN A 57 14.19 2.55 -1.11
N ALA A 58 12.98 2.70 -0.54
CA ALA A 58 12.57 3.96 0.07
C ALA A 58 13.23 4.13 1.43
N THR A 59 13.79 5.32 1.69
CA THR A 59 14.02 5.77 3.06
C THR A 59 12.67 5.83 3.77
N GLN A 60 12.60 5.36 5.02
CA GLN A 60 11.35 5.37 5.78
C GLN A 60 10.81 6.80 5.89
N LEU A 61 9.66 7.04 5.25
CA LEU A 61 9.08 8.39 5.20
C LEU A 61 8.27 8.72 6.46
N VAL A 62 7.66 7.70 7.06
CA VAL A 62 6.80 7.79 8.24
C VAL A 62 7.18 6.69 9.23
N PHE A 63 7.23 7.06 10.51
CA PHE A 63 7.47 6.14 11.62
C PHE A 63 6.16 5.76 12.29
N ASN A 64 6.10 4.57 12.89
CA ASN A 64 4.87 4.10 13.55
C ASN A 64 4.53 4.99 14.76
N GLU A 65 5.52 5.57 15.41
CA GLU A 65 5.34 6.53 16.52
C GLU A 65 4.59 7.79 16.06
N GLU A 66 4.85 8.27 14.83
CA GLU A 66 4.09 9.40 14.23
C GLU A 66 2.63 8.98 13.97
N LEU A 67 2.41 7.74 13.55
CA LEU A 67 1.09 7.17 13.29
C LEU A 67 0.30 6.92 14.57
N GLU A 68 0.94 6.51 15.66
CA GLU A 68 0.28 6.35 16.96
C GLU A 68 -0.20 7.69 17.53
N GLN A 69 0.57 8.77 17.33
CA GLN A 69 0.18 10.11 17.80
C GLN A 69 -0.90 10.76 16.93
N LYS A 70 -0.80 10.64 15.60
CA LYS A 70 -1.73 11.29 14.65
C LYS A 70 -2.91 10.41 14.26
N GLY A 71 -2.84 9.11 14.52
CA GLY A 71 -3.78 8.08 14.07
C GLY A 71 -3.65 7.74 12.59
N GLN A 72 -3.63 8.74 11.71
CA GLN A 72 -3.54 8.58 10.26
C GLN A 72 -2.68 9.68 9.64
N VAL A 73 -1.90 9.34 8.61
CA VAL A 73 -1.12 10.31 7.83
C VAL A 73 -1.52 10.22 6.35
N PRO A 74 -1.96 11.33 5.72
CA PRO A 74 -2.27 11.31 4.31
C PRO A 74 -1.00 11.16 3.47
N VAL A 75 -0.97 10.19 2.55
CA VAL A 75 0.16 9.88 1.68
C VAL A 75 -0.30 9.68 0.23
N SER A 76 0.59 9.91 -0.71
CA SER A 76 0.41 9.57 -2.13
C SER A 76 1.53 8.66 -2.61
N PHE A 77 1.24 7.86 -3.63
CA PHE A 77 2.18 6.92 -4.22
C PHE A 77 2.43 7.26 -5.68
N ASP A 78 3.70 7.35 -6.06
CA ASP A 78 4.08 7.52 -7.46
C ASP A 78 4.16 6.13 -8.12
N GLY A 79 3.49 5.98 -9.27
CA GLY A 79 3.52 4.73 -10.04
C GLY A 79 2.86 3.55 -9.32
N LEU A 80 1.77 3.81 -8.58
CA LEU A 80 1.02 2.76 -7.88
C LEU A 80 0.49 1.73 -8.89
N HIS A 81 0.96 0.49 -8.72
CA HIS A 81 0.51 -0.65 -9.51
C HIS A 81 -0.11 -1.69 -8.58
N THR A 82 -1.34 -2.08 -8.88
CA THR A 82 -2.09 -3.08 -8.12
C THR A 82 -2.41 -4.29 -8.99
N TRP A 83 -2.24 -5.48 -8.44
CA TRP A 83 -2.67 -6.71 -9.10
C TRP A 83 -3.34 -7.64 -8.10
N ALA A 84 -4.23 -8.47 -8.62
CA ALA A 84 -4.86 -9.53 -7.85
C ALA A 84 -4.67 -10.85 -8.56
N SER A 85 -4.38 -11.88 -7.79
CA SER A 85 -4.32 -13.26 -8.27
C SER A 85 -5.28 -14.11 -7.46
N LEU A 86 -6.05 -14.96 -8.13
CA LEU A 86 -6.88 -15.98 -7.51
C LEU A 86 -6.21 -17.33 -7.77
N TYR A 87 -5.67 -17.96 -6.73
CA TYR A 87 -5.02 -19.27 -6.83
C TYR A 87 -5.67 -20.24 -5.85
N ASN A 88 -6.15 -21.39 -6.35
CA ASN A 88 -6.85 -22.40 -5.54
C ASN A 88 -7.95 -21.83 -4.63
N GLY A 89 -8.75 -20.89 -5.15
CA GLY A 89 -9.82 -20.23 -4.38
C GLY A 89 -9.36 -19.18 -3.38
N ARG A 90 -8.05 -18.96 -3.21
CA ARG A 90 -7.50 -17.88 -2.37
C ARG A 90 -7.22 -16.65 -3.21
N LEU A 91 -7.89 -15.55 -2.87
CA LEU A 91 -7.61 -14.24 -3.43
C LEU A 91 -6.38 -13.63 -2.73
N SER A 92 -5.42 -13.17 -3.53
CA SER A 92 -4.30 -12.36 -3.06
C SER A 92 -4.29 -11.07 -3.85
N VAL A 93 -4.41 -9.94 -3.15
CA VAL A 93 -4.23 -8.60 -3.72
C VAL A 93 -2.86 -8.10 -3.29
N LYS A 94 -2.13 -7.51 -4.23
CA LYS A 94 -0.82 -6.91 -4.00
C LYS A 94 -0.77 -5.53 -4.63
N ALA A 95 0.00 -4.65 -4.02
CA ALA A 95 0.25 -3.32 -4.52
C ALA A 95 1.74 -3.00 -4.35
N GLU A 96 2.34 -2.44 -5.39
CA GLU A 96 3.69 -1.88 -5.34
C GLU A 96 3.67 -0.46 -5.90
N ALA A 97 4.55 0.39 -5.40
CA ALA A 97 4.74 1.73 -5.90
C ALA A 97 6.24 2.05 -6.03
N ALA A 98 6.58 2.96 -6.94
CA ALA A 98 7.95 3.38 -7.15
C ALA A 98 8.42 4.30 -6.01
N ASN A 99 7.55 5.17 -5.51
CA ASN A 99 7.86 6.10 -4.43
C ASN A 99 6.63 6.45 -3.59
N ILE A 100 6.85 7.04 -2.42
CA ILE A 100 5.82 7.53 -1.50
C ILE A 100 6.12 8.97 -1.09
N LYS A 101 5.06 9.79 -0.96
CA LYS A 101 5.14 11.18 -0.49
C LYS A 101 4.06 11.45 0.55
N LYS A 102 4.32 12.37 1.48
CA LYS A 102 3.28 12.89 2.39
C LYS A 102 2.38 13.82 1.59
N ALA A 103 1.09 13.53 1.54
CA ALA A 103 0.13 14.38 0.82
C ALA A 103 -0.12 15.65 1.66
N GLY A 104 0.03 16.82 1.03
CA GLY A 104 -0.21 18.11 1.68
C GLY A 104 1.02 18.96 2.00
N MET A 105 2.25 18.52 1.70
CA MET A 105 3.40 19.42 1.66
C MET A 105 3.44 20.13 0.30
N LYS A 106 2.99 21.39 0.28
CA LYS A 106 3.33 22.35 -0.77
C LYS A 106 4.77 22.83 -0.61
#